data_AF-A0A2W6U9B3-F1
#
_entry.id   AF-A0A2W6U9B3-F1
#
_cell.length_a   1.000
_cell.length_b   1.000
_cell.length_c   1.000
_cell.angle_alpha   90.00
_cell.angle_beta   90.00
_cell.angle_gamma   90.00
#
_symmetry.space_group_name_H-M   'P 1'
#
loop_
_entity.id
_entity.type
_entity.pdbx_description
1 polymer ?
#
loop_
_entity_poly.entity_id
_entity_poly.type
_entity_poly.pdbx_seq_one_letter_code
_entity_poly.pdbx_strand_id
1 'polypeptide(L)'
;MRGRLATAVGLAVVAGSALAGNRPDYIGTTEPFASDAVYFVVTDRFVNGDTSNDHRDQGGEHRTFDIPVPCPDKIDGNIGYLGGDFKGVLDNADYIRELGFGAVWITPIIDNPDQAFTGSKPISCTSTLTDRGKTGYHGYWGINFYKLD
;
A
#
# COMPACT_ATOMS: atom_id res chain seq x y z
N MET A 1 66.47 0.82 37.85
CA MET A 1 65.29 0.00 38.21
C MET A 1 64.04 0.86 38.17
N ARG A 2 63.23 0.77 37.11
CA ARG A 2 61.92 1.44 37.01
C ARG A 2 60.91 0.43 36.46
N GLY A 3 60.14 -0.21 37.35
CA GLY A 3 58.96 -0.99 36.98
C GLY A 3 57.73 -0.09 37.08
N ARG A 4 57.01 0.10 35.98
CA ARG A 4 55.78 0.91 35.92
C ARG A 4 54.59 0.05 36.33
N LEU A 5 53.81 0.52 37.31
CA LEU A 5 52.47 0.00 37.60
C LEU A 5 51.54 0.34 36.43
N ALA A 6 50.81 -0.66 35.94
CA ALA A 6 49.70 -0.46 35.01
C ALA A 6 48.39 -0.50 35.79
N THR A 7 47.67 0.63 35.80
CA THR A 7 46.32 0.74 36.37
C THR A 7 45.32 0.47 35.25
N ALA A 8 44.57 -0.62 35.34
CA ALA A 8 43.48 -0.92 34.42
C ALA A 8 42.22 -0.16 34.86
N VAL A 9 41.73 0.73 34.01
CA VAL A 9 40.44 1.42 34.18
C VAL A 9 39.37 0.57 33.49
N GLY A 10 38.47 -0.02 34.28
CA GLY A 10 37.29 -0.72 33.76
C GLY A 10 36.22 0.28 33.33
N LEU A 11 35.90 0.30 32.03
CA LEU A 11 34.79 1.10 31.50
C LEU A 11 33.49 0.30 31.66
N ALA A 12 32.64 0.70 32.60
CA ALA A 12 31.29 0.14 32.74
C ALA A 12 30.38 0.78 31.68
N VAL A 13 29.92 -0.01 30.71
CA VAL A 13 28.91 0.42 29.73
C VAL A 13 27.56 0.41 30.42
N VAL A 14 27.02 1.59 30.71
CA VAL A 14 25.63 1.74 31.17
C VAL A 14 24.74 1.73 29.93
N ALA A 15 24.10 0.60 29.65
CA ALA A 15 23.05 0.52 28.64
C ALA A 15 21.80 1.21 29.19
N GLY A 16 21.56 2.45 28.76
CA GLY A 16 20.31 3.14 29.04
C GLY A 16 19.17 2.47 28.27
N SER A 17 18.17 1.95 28.99
CA SER A 17 16.94 1.43 28.39
C SER A 17 16.25 2.56 27.61
N ALA A 18 16.22 2.46 26.28
CA ALA A 18 15.39 3.33 25.47
C ALA A 18 13.92 3.02 25.80
N LEU A 19 13.26 3.92 26.52
CA LEU A 19 11.83 3.83 26.76
C LEU A 19 11.11 4.09 25.45
N ALA A 20 10.40 3.09 24.93
CA ALA A 20 9.49 3.27 23.82
C ALA A 20 8.44 4.32 24.23
N GLY A 21 8.34 5.41 23.48
CA GLY A 21 7.34 6.44 23.73
C GLY A 21 5.92 5.87 23.60
N ASN A 22 4.98 6.47 24.34
CA ASN A 22 3.56 6.12 24.24
C ASN A 22 3.11 6.32 22.79
N ARG A 23 2.70 5.23 22.11
CA ARG A 23 2.01 5.33 20.83
C ARG A 23 0.55 5.71 21.10
N PRO A 24 -0.06 6.58 20.29
CA PRO A 24 -1.50 6.80 20.39
C PRO A 24 -2.22 5.47 20.17
N ASP A 25 -3.24 5.20 20.98
CA ASP A 25 -4.15 4.09 20.72
C ASP A 25 -4.97 4.42 19.48
N TYR A 26 -4.79 3.61 18.43
CA TYR A 26 -5.65 3.65 17.26
C TYR A 26 -6.89 2.81 17.56
N ILE A 27 -7.90 3.44 18.15
CA ILE A 27 -9.23 2.84 18.24
C ILE A 27 -9.97 3.18 16.94
N GLY A 28 -10.64 2.18 16.36
CA GLY A 28 -11.53 2.39 15.22
C GLY A 28 -12.75 3.24 15.61
N THR A 29 -13.88 3.04 14.94
CA THR A 29 -15.11 3.72 15.37
C THR A 29 -15.74 3.03 16.59
N THR A 30 -16.27 3.83 17.51
CA THR A 30 -17.15 3.36 18.60
C THR A 30 -18.61 3.22 18.14
N GLU A 31 -18.92 3.69 16.93
CA GLU A 31 -20.26 3.59 16.34
C GLU A 31 -20.52 2.18 15.79
N PRO A 32 -21.74 1.63 15.94
CA PRO A 32 -22.08 0.34 15.37
C PRO A 32 -22.06 0.38 13.83
N PHE A 33 -21.04 -0.21 13.20
CA PHE A 33 -20.93 -0.28 11.72
C PHE A 33 -22.16 -0.92 11.03
N ALA A 34 -22.97 -1.69 11.77
CA ALA A 34 -24.17 -2.34 11.26
C ALA A 34 -25.32 -1.38 10.91
N SER A 35 -25.26 -0.10 11.27
CA SER A 35 -26.27 0.89 10.90
C SER A 35 -26.11 1.46 9.48
N ASP A 36 -24.93 1.32 8.87
CA ASP A 36 -24.61 1.97 7.60
C ASP A 36 -24.46 0.98 6.45
N ALA A 37 -24.98 1.36 5.28
CA ALA A 37 -24.58 0.72 4.04
C ALA A 37 -23.13 1.09 3.71
N VAL A 38 -22.32 0.09 3.36
CA VAL A 38 -20.89 0.24 3.04
C VAL A 38 -20.67 0.25 1.53
N TYR A 39 -19.96 1.27 1.04
CA TYR A 39 -19.49 1.35 -0.35
C TYR A 39 -18.04 0.84 -0.43
N PHE A 40 -17.82 -0.28 -1.14
CA PHE A 40 -16.47 -0.81 -1.33
C PHE A 40 -15.79 -0.16 -2.54
N VAL A 41 -14.56 0.32 -2.32
CA VAL A 41 -13.74 1.02 -3.30
C VAL A 41 -12.43 0.26 -3.49
N VAL A 42 -12.13 -0.09 -4.74
CA VAL A 42 -10.76 -0.42 -5.15
C VAL A 42 -10.06 0.90 -5.42
N THR A 43 -9.23 1.37 -4.48
CA THR A 43 -8.70 2.74 -4.45
C THR A 43 -8.08 3.15 -5.79
N ASP A 44 -7.16 2.33 -6.32
CA ASP A 44 -6.48 2.55 -7.61
C ASP A 44 -7.43 2.67 -8.82
N ARG A 45 -8.66 2.16 -8.70
CA ARG A 45 -9.65 2.08 -9.78
C ARG A 45 -10.81 3.07 -9.63
N PHE A 46 -10.74 3.97 -8.65
CA PHE A 46 -11.80 4.92 -8.38
C PHE A 46 -11.56 6.26 -9.09
N VAL A 47 -10.79 7.17 -8.48
CA VAL A 47 -10.49 8.49 -9.03
C VAL A 47 -9.04 8.84 -8.70
N ASN A 48 -8.27 9.26 -9.71
CA ASN A 48 -6.95 9.86 -9.54
C ASN A 48 -7.14 11.35 -9.20
N GLY A 49 -6.99 11.68 -7.92
CA GLY A 49 -7.18 13.02 -7.40
C GLY A 49 -5.88 13.82 -7.24
N ASP A 50 -4.73 13.13 -7.25
CA ASP A 50 -3.40 13.72 -7.10
C ASP A 50 -2.35 13.02 -7.97
N THR A 51 -2.22 13.45 -9.22
CA THR A 51 -1.20 12.92 -10.14
C THR A 51 0.25 13.09 -9.66
N SER A 52 0.51 13.89 -8.61
CA SER A 52 1.87 14.06 -8.08
C SER A 52 2.40 12.82 -7.35
N ASN A 53 1.51 11.90 -6.95
CA ASN A 53 1.86 10.59 -6.39
C ASN A 53 1.84 9.47 -7.45
N ASP A 54 1.63 9.78 -8.73
CA ASP A 54 1.70 8.78 -9.79
C ASP A 54 3.14 8.34 -10.03
N HIS A 55 3.47 7.12 -9.59
CA HIS A 55 4.78 6.51 -9.80
C HIS A 55 4.96 5.92 -11.21
N ARG A 56 4.76 6.74 -12.27
CA ARG A 56 4.69 6.29 -13.68
C ARG A 56 5.96 5.59 -14.22
N ASP A 57 7.11 5.92 -13.64
CA ASP A 57 8.43 5.41 -14.02
C ASP A 57 8.98 4.35 -13.05
N GLN A 58 8.19 3.94 -12.04
CA GLN A 58 8.59 2.93 -11.06
C GLN A 58 8.73 1.54 -11.71
N GLY A 59 9.65 0.73 -11.17
CA GLY A 59 9.81 -0.68 -11.52
C GLY A 59 10.89 -1.01 -12.55
N GLY A 60 11.43 -0.02 -13.27
CA GLY A 60 12.51 -0.24 -14.25
C GLY A 60 12.12 -1.24 -15.34
N GLU A 61 12.83 -2.37 -15.44
CA GLU A 61 12.49 -3.47 -16.37
C GLU A 61 11.11 -4.10 -16.07
N HIS A 62 10.67 -4.04 -14.81
CA HIS A 62 9.40 -4.58 -14.33
C HIS A 62 8.48 -3.44 -13.92
N ARG A 63 8.15 -2.57 -14.90
CA ARG A 63 7.29 -1.39 -14.74
C ARG A 63 6.00 -1.71 -13.99
N THR A 64 5.48 -0.74 -13.25
CA THR A 64 4.29 -0.93 -12.39
C THR A 64 3.04 -0.16 -12.83
N PHE A 65 3.18 0.86 -13.67
CA PHE A 65 2.08 1.77 -14.01
C PHE A 65 1.55 1.52 -15.42
N ASP A 66 0.22 1.55 -15.57
CA ASP A 66 -0.53 1.45 -16.82
C ASP A 66 -0.04 0.30 -17.74
N ILE A 67 -0.40 -0.92 -17.37
CA ILE A 67 -0.02 -2.15 -18.06
C ILE A 67 -1.29 -2.80 -18.62
N PRO A 68 -1.73 -2.39 -19.83
CA PRO A 68 -2.94 -2.92 -20.44
C PRO A 68 -2.77 -4.39 -20.84
N VAL A 69 -3.86 -5.14 -20.72
CA VAL A 69 -4.02 -6.52 -21.21
C VAL A 69 -5.11 -6.48 -22.27
N PRO A 70 -4.74 -6.29 -23.55
CA PRO A 70 -5.72 -6.17 -24.63
C PRO A 70 -6.39 -7.52 -24.91
N CYS A 71 -7.70 -7.49 -25.11
CA CYS A 71 -8.52 -8.68 -25.29
C CYS A 71 -9.25 -8.70 -26.63
N PRO A 72 -9.41 -9.87 -27.28
CA PRO A 72 -10.09 -9.97 -28.57
C PRO A 72 -11.55 -9.46 -28.56
N ASP A 73 -12.22 -9.54 -27.42
CA ASP A 73 -13.59 -9.07 -27.20
C ASP A 73 -13.67 -7.57 -26.84
N LYS A 74 -12.52 -6.87 -26.79
CA LYS A 74 -12.36 -5.47 -26.39
C LYS A 74 -12.74 -5.17 -24.93
N ILE A 75 -12.82 -6.20 -24.09
CA ILE A 75 -12.94 -6.03 -22.64
C ILE A 75 -11.52 -6.09 -22.08
N ASP A 76 -10.79 -5.00 -22.25
CA ASP A 76 -9.38 -4.93 -21.89
C ASP A 76 -9.22 -4.84 -20.36
N GLY A 77 -8.21 -5.52 -19.83
CA GLY A 77 -7.78 -5.40 -18.44
C GLY A 77 -6.62 -4.42 -18.29
N ASN A 78 -6.33 -4.00 -17.05
CA ASN A 78 -5.06 -3.36 -16.70
C ASN A 78 -4.50 -4.01 -15.43
N ILE A 79 -3.25 -4.45 -15.50
CA ILE A 79 -2.56 -5.15 -14.41
C ILE A 79 -1.54 -4.24 -13.70
N GLY A 80 -1.42 -2.99 -14.16
CA GLY A 80 -0.69 -1.91 -13.52
C GLY A 80 -1.57 -1.08 -12.58
N TYR A 81 -0.91 -0.18 -11.85
CA TYR A 81 -1.55 0.97 -11.22
C TYR A 81 -2.14 1.91 -12.30
N LEU A 82 -3.27 2.52 -11.98
CA LEU A 82 -3.96 3.55 -12.77
C LEU A 82 -3.99 4.91 -12.06
N GLY A 83 -3.59 4.96 -10.79
CA GLY A 83 -3.37 6.20 -10.03
C GLY A 83 -4.57 6.65 -9.22
N GLY A 84 -5.60 5.82 -9.04
CA GLY A 84 -6.65 6.14 -8.08
C GLY A 84 -6.09 6.23 -6.65
N ASP A 85 -6.50 7.25 -5.90
CA ASP A 85 -5.85 7.62 -4.64
C ASP A 85 -6.84 8.12 -3.57
N PHE A 86 -6.35 8.38 -2.35
CA PHE A 86 -7.21 8.85 -1.26
C PHE A 86 -7.75 10.26 -1.45
N LYS A 87 -7.06 11.12 -2.22
CA LYS A 87 -7.58 12.43 -2.55
C LYS A 87 -8.79 12.29 -3.47
N GLY A 88 -8.74 11.40 -4.45
CA GLY A 88 -9.87 11.07 -5.32
C GLY A 88 -11.05 10.49 -4.55
N VAL A 89 -10.79 9.63 -3.55
CA VAL A 89 -11.85 9.14 -2.64
C VAL A 89 -12.45 10.29 -1.83
N LEU A 90 -11.61 11.14 -1.23
CA LEU A 90 -12.05 12.28 -0.41
C LEU A 90 -12.88 13.29 -1.22
N ASP A 91 -12.39 13.67 -2.40
CA ASP A 91 -13.02 14.65 -3.28
C ASP A 91 -14.39 14.17 -3.81
N ASN A 92 -14.69 12.87 -3.72
CA ASN A 92 -15.95 12.25 -4.14
C ASN A 92 -16.73 11.64 -2.95
N ALA A 93 -16.41 12.00 -1.71
CA ALA A 93 -17.15 11.52 -0.54
C ALA A 93 -18.63 11.95 -0.58
N ASP A 94 -18.92 13.16 -1.05
CA ASP A 94 -20.29 13.66 -1.21
C ASP A 94 -21.08 12.83 -2.23
N TYR A 95 -20.45 12.42 -3.34
CA TYR A 95 -21.07 11.51 -4.31
C TYR A 95 -21.47 10.17 -3.68
N ILE A 96 -20.59 9.57 -2.88
CA ILE A 96 -20.87 8.31 -2.17
C ILE A 96 -22.02 8.50 -1.16
N ARG A 97 -22.04 9.64 -0.47
CA ARG A 97 -23.10 9.99 0.49
C ARG A 97 -24.45 10.19 -0.20
N GLU A 98 -24.48 10.86 -1.35
CA GLU A 98 -25.70 11.10 -2.14
C GLU A 98 -26.31 9.80 -2.69
N LEU A 99 -25.49 8.77 -2.93
CA LEU A 99 -25.96 7.41 -3.24
C LEU A 99 -26.64 6.70 -2.05
N GLY A 100 -26.54 7.26 -0.84
CA GLY A 100 -27.15 6.72 0.37
C GLY A 100 -26.23 5.86 1.23
N PHE A 101 -24.92 5.78 0.92
CA PHE A 101 -23.97 5.06 1.73
C PHE A 101 -23.50 5.90 2.93
N GLY A 102 -23.29 5.24 4.07
CA GLY A 102 -22.82 5.87 5.32
C GLY A 102 -21.36 5.56 5.63
N ALA A 103 -20.78 4.56 4.96
CA ALA A 103 -19.41 4.12 5.19
C ALA A 103 -18.71 3.77 3.88
N VAL A 104 -17.38 3.92 3.87
CA VAL A 104 -16.49 3.53 2.77
C VAL A 104 -15.54 2.46 3.26
N TRP A 105 -15.46 1.35 2.53
CA TRP A 105 -14.41 0.35 2.69
C TRP A 105 -13.44 0.46 1.51
N ILE A 106 -12.16 0.66 1.78
CA ILE A 106 -11.11 0.76 0.76
C ILE A 106 -10.19 -0.47 0.75
N THR A 107 -9.46 -0.67 -0.34
CA THR A 107 -8.34 -1.64 -0.39
C THR A 107 -7.27 -1.34 0.68
N PRO A 108 -6.45 -2.32 1.08
CA PRO A 108 -5.44 -2.08 2.09
C PRO A 108 -4.47 -0.97 1.67
N ILE A 109 -4.06 -0.18 2.66
CA ILE A 109 -3.31 1.08 2.47
C ILE A 109 -1.79 0.91 2.63
N ILE A 110 -1.35 -0.32 2.81
CA ILE A 110 0.01 -0.66 3.22
C ILE A 110 0.93 -0.83 2.01
N ASP A 111 2.18 -0.42 2.18
CA ASP A 111 3.28 -0.45 1.19
C ASP A 111 3.34 -1.78 0.44
N ASN A 112 3.30 -1.73 -0.91
CA ASN A 112 3.37 -2.85 -1.84
C ASN A 112 4.70 -2.85 -2.64
N PRO A 113 5.01 -3.90 -3.42
CA PRO A 113 6.26 -3.97 -4.17
C PRO A 113 6.34 -2.91 -5.27
N ASP A 114 7.48 -2.21 -5.31
CA ASP A 114 7.85 -1.24 -6.37
C ASP A 114 8.16 -1.88 -7.74
N GLN A 115 7.88 -3.18 -7.93
CA GLN A 115 8.13 -3.91 -9.18
C GLN A 115 6.98 -4.87 -9.47
N ALA A 116 6.67 -5.04 -10.77
CA ALA A 116 5.71 -6.06 -11.19
C ALA A 116 6.16 -7.47 -10.80
N PHE A 117 5.21 -8.33 -10.45
CA PHE A 117 5.46 -9.70 -10.05
C PHE A 117 6.01 -10.53 -11.23
N THR A 118 7.15 -11.18 -11.03
CA THR A 118 7.85 -11.92 -12.10
C THR A 118 7.59 -13.42 -12.08
N GLY A 119 6.97 -13.94 -11.01
CA GLY A 119 6.59 -15.35 -10.88
C GLY A 119 5.30 -15.70 -11.64
N SER A 120 4.82 -16.93 -11.47
CA SER A 120 3.58 -17.45 -12.09
C SER A 120 3.61 -17.49 -13.63
N LYS A 121 2.46 -17.79 -14.25
CA LYS A 121 2.25 -17.79 -15.70
C LYS A 121 1.91 -16.37 -16.20
N PRO A 122 2.20 -16.04 -17.47
CA PRO A 122 1.71 -14.82 -18.12
C PRO A 122 0.19 -14.68 -18.02
N ILE A 123 -0.26 -13.46 -17.78
CA ILE A 123 -1.69 -13.11 -17.81
C ILE A 123 -2.20 -13.11 -19.26
N SER A 124 -3.41 -13.64 -19.44
CA SER A 124 -4.21 -13.51 -20.66
C SER A 124 -5.67 -13.24 -20.30
N CYS A 125 -6.48 -12.85 -21.28
CA CYS A 125 -7.89 -12.47 -21.09
C CYS A 125 -8.77 -13.56 -20.46
N THR A 126 -8.40 -14.82 -20.62
CA THR A 126 -9.15 -15.98 -20.09
C THR A 126 -8.37 -16.69 -18.98
N SER A 127 -7.27 -16.10 -18.54
CA SER A 127 -6.42 -16.69 -17.50
C SER A 127 -7.05 -16.51 -16.11
N THR A 128 -6.86 -17.54 -15.28
CA THR A 128 -7.27 -17.55 -13.87
C THR A 128 -6.08 -18.02 -13.05
N LEU A 129 -5.82 -17.37 -11.91
CA LEU A 129 -4.67 -17.66 -11.04
C LEU A 129 -3.31 -17.52 -11.76
N THR A 130 -3.16 -16.47 -12.57
CA THR A 130 -1.90 -16.09 -13.23
C THR A 130 -1.56 -14.65 -12.88
N ASP A 131 -0.31 -14.36 -12.55
CA ASP A 131 0.07 -13.05 -11.98
C ASP A 131 1.34 -12.46 -12.60
N ARG A 132 1.99 -13.11 -13.58
CA ARG A 132 3.23 -12.58 -14.14
C ARG A 132 2.95 -11.24 -14.83
N GLY A 133 3.66 -10.20 -14.41
CA GLY A 133 3.53 -8.82 -14.87
C GLY A 133 2.53 -7.98 -14.07
N LYS A 134 1.78 -8.57 -13.14
CA LYS A 134 0.81 -7.84 -12.31
C LYS A 134 1.49 -7.08 -11.19
N THR A 135 0.85 -6.03 -10.72
CA THR A 135 1.42 -5.08 -9.74
C THR A 135 0.57 -5.02 -8.48
N GLY A 136 1.10 -4.34 -7.46
CA GLY A 136 0.48 -4.19 -6.15
C GLY A 136 -0.79 -3.33 -6.10
N TYR A 137 -1.33 -2.85 -7.23
CA TYR A 137 -2.44 -1.88 -7.30
C TYR A 137 -3.68 -2.21 -6.45
N HIS A 138 -3.89 -3.49 -6.15
CA HIS A 138 -5.02 -3.96 -5.36
C HIS A 138 -4.77 -3.88 -3.83
N GLY A 139 -3.56 -3.57 -3.38
CA GLY A 139 -3.19 -3.36 -1.98
C GLY A 139 -2.90 -4.62 -1.15
N TYR A 140 -2.94 -5.81 -1.76
CA TYR A 140 -2.90 -7.09 -1.00
C TYR A 140 -1.53 -7.78 -1.00
N TRP A 141 -0.48 -7.13 -1.49
CA TRP A 141 0.88 -7.69 -1.55
C TRP A 141 1.83 -6.97 -0.59
N GLY A 142 1.35 -6.75 0.64
CA GLY A 142 2.06 -5.98 1.64
C GLY A 142 3.49 -6.40 1.91
N ILE A 143 4.41 -5.44 1.79
CA ILE A 143 5.83 -5.60 2.13
C ILE A 143 6.20 -4.86 3.41
N ASN A 144 5.46 -3.81 3.79
CA ASN A 144 5.72 -3.06 5.01
C ASN A 144 4.45 -2.47 5.64
N PHE A 145 3.96 -3.13 6.69
CA PHE A 145 2.74 -2.74 7.42
C PHE A 145 2.90 -1.47 8.28
N TYR A 146 4.08 -0.85 8.29
CA TYR A 146 4.35 0.40 9.01
C TYR A 146 4.54 1.59 8.06
N LYS A 147 4.31 1.39 6.75
CA LYS A 147 4.36 2.44 5.72
C LYS A 147 3.09 2.41 4.88
N LEU A 148 2.72 3.60 4.41
CA LEU A 148 1.68 3.79 3.41
C LEU A 148 2.25 3.45 2.04
N ASP A 149 1.43 2.83 1.18
CA ASP A 149 1.71 2.68 -0.26
C ASP A 149 1.74 4.05 -0.96
#